data_AF-A0A535M1Q9-F1
#
_entry.id   AF-A0A535M1Q9-F1
#
_cell.length_a   1.000
_cell.length_b   1.000
_cell.length_c   1.000
_cell.angle_alpha   90.00
_cell.angle_beta   90.00
_cell.angle_gamma   90.00
#
_symmetry.space_group_name_H-M   'P 1'
#
loop_
_entity.id
_entity.type
_entity.pdbx_description
1 polymer ?
#
loop_
_entity_poly.entity_id
_entity_poly.type
_entity_poly.pdbx_seq_one_letter_code
_entity_poly.pdbx_strand_id
1 'polypeptide(L)'
;MLDLLLKGARIAGESDTREIGIREGRIAEPEPEARQVIELGGALVTPALVEPHIHLDAVLTVGEPRHNQSGSLFEGIAIWGE
;
A
#
# COMPACT_ATOMS: atom_id res chain seq x y z
N MET A 1 6.47 13.13 23.31
CA MET A 1 5.30 13.56 22.52
C MET A 1 5.42 12.95 21.14
N LEU A 2 4.45 12.12 20.77
CA LEU A 2 4.36 11.49 19.45
C LEU A 2 3.87 12.48 18.39
N ASP A 3 4.22 12.21 17.13
CA ASP A 3 3.65 12.93 15.99
C ASP A 3 2.27 12.39 15.64
N LEU A 4 2.12 11.06 15.62
CA LEU A 4 0.87 10.36 15.35
C LEU A 4 0.69 9.19 16.30
N LEU A 5 -0.53 9.00 16.78
CA LEU A 5 -0.97 7.82 17.50
C LEU A 5 -2.18 7.20 16.77
N LEU A 6 -2.04 5.96 16.34
CA LEU A 6 -3.15 5.15 15.83
C LEU A 6 -3.73 4.32 16.97
N LYS A 7 -5.03 4.39 17.22
CA LYS A 7 -5.70 3.69 18.32
C LYS A 7 -6.65 2.63 17.79
N GLY A 8 -6.69 1.48 18.48
CA GLY A 8 -7.60 0.40 18.12
C GLY A 8 -7.24 -0.30 16.80
N ALA A 9 -5.96 -0.41 16.48
CA ALA A 9 -5.48 -1.15 15.31
C ALA A 9 -5.68 -2.66 15.52
N ARG A 10 -6.23 -3.37 14.54
CA ARG A 10 -6.15 -4.83 14.48
C ARG A 10 -4.87 -5.25 13.78
N ILE A 11 -4.14 -6.18 14.37
CA ILE A 11 -2.93 -6.79 13.78
C ILE A 11 -3.24 -8.25 13.43
N ALA A 12 -2.82 -8.68 12.24
CA ALA A 12 -3.06 -10.05 11.79
C ALA A 12 -2.39 -11.06 12.75
N GLY A 13 -3.16 -12.04 13.22
CA GLY A 13 -2.70 -13.05 14.17
C GLY A 13 -2.90 -12.67 15.64
N GLU A 14 -3.37 -11.46 15.94
CA GLU A 14 -3.69 -11.03 17.31
C GLU A 14 -5.21 -10.99 17.54
N SER A 15 -5.65 -11.35 18.75
CA SER A 15 -7.06 -11.29 19.14
C SER A 15 -7.51 -9.88 19.51
N ASP A 16 -6.61 -9.12 20.14
CA ASP A 16 -6.88 -7.80 20.71
C ASP A 16 -6.38 -6.68 19.79
N THR A 17 -6.91 -5.48 19.99
CA THR A 17 -6.38 -4.28 19.30
C THR A 17 -5.12 -3.74 19.96
N ARG A 18 -4.38 -2.92 19.21
CA ARG A 18 -3.14 -2.24 19.63
C ARG A 18 -3.16 -0.76 19.32
N GLU A 19 -2.36 -0.02 20.05
CA GLU A 19 -1.96 1.35 19.74
C GLU A 19 -0.61 1.36 19.02
N ILE A 20 -0.48 2.20 17.99
CA ILE A 20 0.77 2.35 17.23
C ILE A 20 1.20 3.81 17.31
N GLY A 21 2.35 4.06 17.94
CA GLY A 21 2.96 5.38 18.00
C GLY A 21 3.91 5.61 16.83
N ILE A 22 3.91 6.84 16.30
CA ILE A 22 4.87 7.31 15.29
C ILE A 22 5.56 8.56 15.82
N ARG A 23 6.89 8.57 15.74
CA ARG A 23 7.76 9.70 16.08
C ARG A 23 8.86 9.83 15.05
N GLU A 24 9.01 11.00 14.47
CA GLU A 24 10.04 11.32 13.47
C GLU A 24 10.05 10.30 12.31
N GLY A 25 8.85 9.91 11.85
CA GLY A 25 8.66 8.97 10.74
C GLY A 25 8.97 7.50 11.07
N ARG A 26 9.18 7.15 12.34
CA ARG A 26 9.46 5.77 12.80
C ARG A 26 8.39 5.29 13.78
N ILE A 27 8.15 3.97 13.77
CA ILE A 27 7.34 3.32 14.79
C ILE A 27 8.04 3.49 16.15
N ALA A 28 7.28 3.90 17.15
CA ALA A 28 7.74 4.10 18.52
C ALA A 28 6.72 3.52 19.49
N GLU A 29 7.14 3.34 20.75
CA GLU A 29 6.23 2.98 21.83
C GLU A 29 5.06 4.00 21.92
N PRO A 30 3.82 3.53 22.08
CA PRO A 30 2.67 4.41 22.20
C PRO A 30 2.75 5.25 23.48
N GLU A 31 2.35 6.53 23.38
CA GLU A 31 2.22 7.48 24.50
C GLU A 31 0.77 7.97 24.56
N PRO A 32 0.26 8.41 25.73
CA PRO A 32 -1.10 8.93 25.86
C PRO A 32 -1.39 10.18 25.01
N GLU A 33 -0.34 10.96 24.70
CA GLU A 33 -0.44 12.22 23.98
C GLU A 33 0.36 12.19 22.67
N ALA A 34 -0.27 12.66 21.60
CA ALA A 34 0.31 12.82 20.28
C ALA A 34 -0.20 14.12 19.65
N ARG A 35 0.57 14.67 18.70
CA ARG A 35 0.12 15.83 17.91
C ARG A 35 -1.14 15.50 17.09
N GLN A 36 -1.24 14.25 16.62
CA GLN A 36 -2.41 13.72 15.93
C GLN A 36 -2.80 12.36 16.50
N VAL A 37 -4.09 12.16 16.69
CA VAL A 37 -4.65 10.86 17.10
C VAL A 37 -5.68 10.42 16.06
N ILE A 38 -5.62 9.16 15.63
CA ILE A 38 -6.58 8.54 14.72
C ILE A 38 -7.19 7.32 15.40
N GLU A 39 -8.50 7.34 15.59
CA GLU A 39 -9.27 6.19 16.07
C GLU A 39 -9.62 5.28 14.90
N LEU A 40 -9.12 4.04 14.92
CA LEU A 40 -9.28 3.10 13.80
C LEU A 40 -10.54 2.23 13.91
N GLY A 41 -11.22 2.22 15.05
CA GLY A 41 -12.45 1.44 15.24
C GLY A 41 -12.28 -0.07 14.99
N GLY A 42 -11.08 -0.61 15.21
CA GLY A 42 -10.78 -2.02 14.93
C GLY A 42 -10.39 -2.30 13.47
N ALA A 43 -10.07 -1.30 12.66
CA ALA A 43 -9.56 -1.54 11.31
C ALA A 43 -8.22 -2.29 11.33
N LEU A 44 -8.01 -3.15 10.32
CA LEU A 44 -6.76 -3.87 10.14
C LEU A 44 -5.65 -2.89 9.74
N VAL A 45 -4.51 -2.99 10.43
CA VAL A 45 -3.27 -2.31 10.05
C VAL A 45 -2.27 -3.35 9.58
N THR A 46 -1.71 -3.12 8.39
CA THR A 46 -0.66 -3.94 7.80
C THR A 46 0.55 -3.07 7.49
N PRO A 47 1.74 -3.68 7.27
CA PRO A 47 2.77 -3.03 6.47
C PRO A 47 2.19 -2.55 5.13
N ALA A 48 2.89 -1.63 4.46
CA ALA A 48 2.52 -1.21 3.11
C ALA A 48 2.42 -2.43 2.17
N LEU A 49 1.45 -2.37 1.25
CA LEU A 49 1.36 -3.37 0.19
C LEU A 49 2.57 -3.28 -0.73
N VAL A 50 2.97 -4.41 -1.31
CA VAL A 50 4.11 -4.53 -2.22
C VAL A 50 3.60 -4.94 -3.59
N GLU A 51 4.04 -4.22 -4.63
CA GLU A 51 3.91 -4.62 -6.03
C GLU A 51 5.26 -5.21 -6.49
N PRO A 52 5.41 -6.54 -6.50
CA PRO A 52 6.68 -7.18 -6.84
C PRO A 52 6.92 -7.31 -8.35
N HIS A 53 5.88 -7.20 -9.19
CA HIS A 53 5.98 -7.40 -10.63
C HIS A 53 5.04 -6.45 -11.39
N ILE A 54 5.61 -5.36 -11.89
CA ILE A 54 4.94 -4.42 -12.78
C ILE A 54 5.88 -3.95 -13.88
N HIS A 55 5.33 -3.67 -15.07
CA HIS A 55 6.05 -3.06 -16.20
C HIS A 55 5.68 -1.59 -16.30
N LEU A 56 6.35 -0.72 -15.52
CA LEU A 56 6.05 0.73 -15.48
C LEU A 56 6.42 1.47 -16.76
N ASP A 57 7.29 0.91 -17.58
CA ASP A 57 7.61 1.39 -18.93
C ASP A 57 6.49 1.14 -19.94
N ALA A 58 5.60 0.19 -19.68
CA ALA A 58 4.50 -0.19 -20.56
C ALA A 58 3.11 0.19 -20.01
N VAL A 59 3.02 0.83 -18.83
CA VAL A 59 1.70 1.25 -18.31
C VAL A 59 1.11 2.38 -19.17
N LEU A 60 -0.22 2.41 -19.24
CA LEU A 60 -1.00 3.46 -19.90
C LEU A 60 -0.80 3.57 -21.43
N THR A 61 -0.22 2.55 -22.09
CA THR A 61 -0.01 2.52 -23.56
C THR A 61 -0.98 1.59 -24.31
N VAL A 62 -2.02 1.10 -23.64
CA VAL A 62 -3.02 0.23 -24.30
C VAL A 62 -3.65 0.97 -25.48
N GLY A 63 -3.49 0.39 -26.69
CA GLY A 63 -4.02 0.97 -27.91
C GLY A 63 -3.01 1.77 -28.72
N GLU A 64 -1.75 1.88 -28.27
CA GLU A 64 -0.68 2.60 -28.95
C GLU A 64 0.42 1.63 -29.42
N PRO A 65 0.68 1.52 -30.74
CA PRO A 65 -0.06 2.14 -31.86
C PRO A 65 -1.42 1.48 -32.14
N ARG A 66 -1.71 0.33 -31.55
CA ARG A 66 -2.97 -0.41 -31.77
C ARG A 66 -3.29 -1.31 -30.57
N HIS A 67 -4.54 -1.78 -30.51
CA HIS A 67 -4.94 -2.73 -29.49
C HIS A 67 -4.44 -4.15 -29.82
N ASN A 68 -4.11 -4.91 -28.78
CA ASN A 68 -3.89 -6.35 -28.85
C ASN A 68 -5.22 -7.06 -29.12
N GLN A 69 -5.48 -7.45 -30.38
CA GLN A 69 -6.78 -7.99 -30.80
C GLN A 69 -6.95 -9.45 -30.37
N SER A 70 -5.87 -10.24 -30.36
CA SER A 70 -5.92 -11.64 -29.93
C SER A 70 -5.89 -11.83 -28.41
N GLY A 71 -5.40 -10.83 -27.67
CA GLY A 71 -5.11 -10.94 -26.24
C GLY A 71 -3.91 -11.83 -25.93
N SER A 72 -3.12 -12.22 -26.94
CA SER A 72 -1.97 -13.11 -26.75
C SER A 72 -0.73 -12.37 -26.24
N LEU A 73 0.13 -13.09 -25.52
CA LEU A 73 1.44 -12.60 -25.11
C LEU A 73 2.28 -12.14 -26.30
N PHE A 74 2.33 -12.94 -27.37
CA PHE A 74 3.17 -12.66 -28.52
C PHE A 74 2.74 -11.42 -29.30
N GLU A 75 1.42 -11.20 -29.44
CA GLU A 75 0.94 -9.95 -30.04
C GLU A 75 1.27 -8.74 -29.15
N GLY A 76 1.13 -8.87 -27.82
CA GLY A 76 1.50 -7.80 -26.89
C GLY A 76 2.99 -7.43 -26.97
N ILE A 77 3.87 -8.43 -27.07
CA ILE A 77 5.32 -8.23 -27.26
C ILE A 77 5.58 -7.57 -28.62
N ALA A 78 4.90 -8.00 -29.68
CA ALA A 78 5.07 -7.41 -31.01
C ALA A 78 4.67 -5.93 -31.02
N ILE A 79 3.52 -5.56 -30.44
CA ILE A 79 3.06 -4.17 -30.34
C ILE A 79 4.08 -3.30 -29.59
N TRP A 80 4.71 -3.82 -28.54
CA TRP A 80 5.70 -3.05 -27.78
C TRP A 80 6.99 -2.74 -28.56
N GLY A 81 7.29 -3.52 -29.61
CA GLY A 81 8.42 -3.28 -30.50
C GLY A 81 8.10 -2.48 -31.76
N GLU A 82 6.82 -2.09 -31.95
CA GLU A 82 6.35 -1.24 -33.07
C GLU A 82 6.56 0.25 -32.75
#